data_AF-A0A5Q0QCB7-F1
#
_entry.id   AF-A0A5Q0QCB7-F1
#
_cell.length_a   1.000
_cell.length_b   1.000
_cell.length_c   1.000
_cell.angle_alpha   90.00
_cell.angle_beta   90.00
_cell.angle_gamma   90.00
#
_symmetry.space_group_name_H-M   'P 1'
#
loop_
_entity.id
_entity.type
_entity.pdbx_description
1 polymer ?
#
loop_
_entity_poly.entity_id
_entity_poly.type
_entity_poly.pdbx_seq_one_letter_code
_entity_poly.pdbx_strand_id
1 'polypeptide(L)'
;MGTHNHHHDYNFSEQFQFAGIAKVLSLVAIVVGIAAVALGLLSSDHIMVERTYANLLLMGYYFTCVCAAGAFFVALQLVTQSGWSAGLIRIPQAMASVLPIASILLLVIVGLGLTTHNLYHHWHAEGLTDPNSPHYDKLVAGKAAFLNVPGFLIRQVLFMGSYSIFAFILAKLSYNEDLQGGLNSYKKGFKLSAIFLVIFGFTTPIWSFDTIMSLEAHWFSTMFGWYNFAAMWVSGISAIVIILVLVKKAGYMAWVNENHLHDLGKLMFGFSIFWCYVWFAQFMLIWYSNIPEETVYFYKRWEPEYKPWFWLSIIINFVAPLLLLVDRDAKRKQNVMLFVAIMLLCGHWLDYYIMIMPGTVASHRGFGFVEIGTAIGFAGLFTFLVLSKLSKHALAPKHHPLLDESLHHQI
;
A
#
# COMPACT_ATOMS: atom_id res chain seq x y z
N MET A 1 43.58 -5.94 22.56
CA MET A 1 42.45 -6.42 23.40
C MET A 1 41.59 -7.30 22.52
N GLY A 2 41.32 -8.53 22.94
CA GLY A 2 40.95 -9.66 22.07
C GLY A 2 39.70 -9.45 21.22
N THR A 3 39.82 -9.77 19.93
CA THR A 3 38.71 -9.96 19.00
C THR A 3 37.95 -11.24 19.40
N HIS A 4 36.88 -11.08 20.18
CA HIS A 4 35.88 -12.14 20.33
C HIS A 4 35.11 -12.24 19.01
N ASN A 5 35.64 -13.02 18.06
CA ASN A 5 34.84 -13.57 16.96
C ASN A 5 33.87 -14.57 17.57
N HIS A 6 32.74 -14.08 18.07
CA HIS A 6 31.56 -14.92 18.20
C HIS A 6 31.11 -15.25 16.78
N HIS A 7 31.59 -16.38 16.24
CA HIS A 7 30.97 -17.01 15.09
C HIS A 7 29.55 -17.41 15.52
N HIS A 8 28.60 -16.51 15.31
CA HIS A 8 27.20 -16.86 15.34
C HIS A 8 26.94 -17.72 14.10
N ASP A 9 26.87 -19.03 14.29
CA ASP A 9 26.47 -19.96 13.23
C ASP A 9 24.98 -19.74 12.92
N TYR A 10 24.70 -18.79 12.02
CA TYR A 10 23.35 -18.52 11.57
C TYR A 10 22.85 -19.66 10.66
N ASN A 11 21.66 -20.17 10.94
CA ASN A 11 21.00 -21.12 10.05
C ASN A 11 20.36 -20.39 8.86
N PHE A 12 21.13 -20.12 7.80
CA PHE A 12 20.59 -19.51 6.59
C PHE A 12 19.68 -20.43 5.76
N SER A 13 19.55 -21.70 6.15
CA SER A 13 18.58 -22.64 5.56
C SER A 13 17.23 -22.60 6.26
N GLU A 14 17.08 -21.77 7.29
CA GLU A 14 15.86 -21.63 8.06
C GLU A 14 14.67 -21.24 7.16
N GLN A 15 13.59 -22.01 7.29
CA GLN A 15 12.33 -21.80 6.58
C GLN A 15 11.22 -21.48 7.57
N PHE A 16 10.47 -20.42 7.26
CA PHE A 16 9.30 -20.05 8.06
C PHE A 16 8.20 -21.10 7.93
N GLN A 17 7.67 -21.58 9.06
CA GLN A 17 6.54 -22.51 9.05
C GLN A 17 5.23 -21.75 9.29
N PHE A 18 4.41 -21.64 8.25
CA PHE A 18 3.08 -21.05 8.37
C PHE A 18 2.05 -22.08 8.85
N ALA A 19 1.98 -22.27 10.18
CA ALA A 19 1.11 -23.25 10.83
C ALA A 19 0.39 -22.68 12.07
N GLY A 20 -0.55 -23.46 12.61
CA GLY A 20 -1.22 -23.18 13.87
C GLY A 20 -2.20 -22.00 13.84
N ILE A 21 -2.23 -21.26 14.95
CA ILE A 21 -3.23 -20.22 15.24
C ILE A 21 -3.21 -19.10 14.20
N ALA A 22 -2.03 -18.65 13.76
CA ALA A 22 -1.91 -17.55 12.78
C ALA A 22 -2.61 -17.87 11.45
N LYS A 23 -2.47 -19.12 10.96
CA LYS A 23 -3.15 -19.57 9.74
C LYS A 23 -4.66 -19.64 9.93
N VAL A 24 -5.13 -20.18 11.06
CA VAL A 24 -6.56 -20.26 11.37
C VAL A 24 -7.17 -18.86 11.48
N LEU A 25 -6.53 -17.95 12.23
CA LEU A 25 -7.00 -16.57 12.37
C LEU A 25 -7.08 -15.84 11.03
N SER A 26 -6.09 -16.03 10.15
CA SER A 26 -6.12 -15.43 8.81
C SER A 26 -7.28 -15.94 7.95
N LEU A 27 -7.61 -17.24 8.04
CA LEU A 27 -8.75 -17.83 7.33
C LEU A 27 -10.09 -17.37 7.90
N VAL A 28 -10.23 -17.32 9.22
CA VAL A 28 -11.43 -16.80 9.89
C VAL A 28 -11.65 -15.34 9.50
N ALA A 29 -10.60 -14.52 9.49
CA ALA A 29 -10.67 -13.14 9.07
C ALA A 29 -11.16 -13.01 7.61
N ILE A 30 -10.65 -13.84 6.68
CA ILE A 30 -11.14 -13.88 5.29
C ILE A 30 -12.64 -14.21 5.24
N VAL A 31 -13.09 -15.21 5.99
CA VAL A 31 -14.51 -15.59 6.03
C VAL A 31 -15.39 -14.45 6.56
N VAL A 32 -14.96 -13.77 7.63
CA VAL A 32 -15.65 -12.58 8.17
C VAL A 32 -15.74 -11.48 7.12
N GLY A 33 -14.66 -11.24 6.38
CA GLY A 33 -14.65 -10.26 5.28
C GLY A 33 -15.61 -10.61 4.16
N ILE A 34 -15.59 -11.85 3.69
CA ILE A 34 -16.52 -12.32 2.64
C ILE A 34 -17.97 -12.19 3.11
N ALA A 35 -18.26 -12.56 4.35
CA ALA A 35 -19.60 -12.41 4.92
C ALA A 35 -20.04 -10.94 4.99
N ALA A 36 -19.16 -10.04 5.44
CA ALA A 36 -19.46 -8.61 5.51
C ALA A 36 -19.74 -8.01 4.13
N VAL A 37 -18.94 -8.37 3.12
CA VAL A 37 -19.15 -7.93 1.72
C VAL A 37 -20.44 -8.50 1.16
N ALA A 38 -20.73 -9.79 1.37
CA ALA A 38 -21.95 -10.43 0.90
C ALA A 38 -23.20 -9.79 1.51
N LEU A 39 -23.18 -9.54 2.82
CA LEU A 39 -24.28 -8.85 3.52
C LEU A 39 -24.48 -7.41 3.04
N GLY A 40 -23.39 -6.71 2.70
CA GLY A 40 -23.46 -5.36 2.12
C GLY A 40 -24.04 -5.34 0.71
N LEU A 41 -23.59 -6.25 -0.16
CA LEU A 41 -24.04 -6.34 -1.56
C LEU A 41 -25.46 -6.93 -1.72
N LEU A 42 -25.88 -7.81 -0.81
CA LEU A 42 -27.23 -8.39 -0.80
C LEU A 42 -28.26 -7.52 -0.09
N SER A 43 -27.85 -6.36 0.43
CA SER A 43 -28.78 -5.43 1.06
C SER A 43 -29.75 -4.85 0.03
N SER A 44 -31.01 -4.69 0.43
CA SER A 44 -32.03 -4.02 -0.40
C SER A 44 -31.87 -2.50 -0.45
N ASP A 45 -31.00 -1.94 0.40
CA ASP A 45 -30.71 -0.51 0.44
C ASP A 45 -29.61 -0.16 -0.56
N HIS A 46 -29.95 0.61 -1.60
CA HIS A 46 -29.02 1.06 -2.62
C HIS A 46 -27.81 1.81 -2.05
N ILE A 47 -28.00 2.57 -0.96
CA ILE A 47 -26.91 3.33 -0.32
C ILE A 47 -25.90 2.36 0.31
N MET A 48 -26.38 1.27 0.91
CA MET A 48 -25.51 0.23 1.48
C MET A 48 -24.69 -0.48 0.39
N VAL A 49 -25.29 -0.73 -0.77
CA VAL A 49 -24.60 -1.34 -1.91
C VAL A 49 -23.49 -0.42 -2.43
N GLU A 50 -23.80 0.84 -2.70
CA GLU A 50 -22.81 1.84 -3.17
C GLU A 50 -21.65 1.99 -2.17
N ARG A 51 -21.98 2.08 -0.88
CA ARG A 51 -21.01 2.13 0.20
C ARG A 51 -20.13 0.88 0.26
N THR A 52 -20.69 -0.29 -0.01
CA THR A 52 -19.94 -1.55 -0.08
C THR A 52 -18.95 -1.54 -1.25
N TYR A 53 -19.34 -1.03 -2.42
CA TYR A 53 -18.43 -0.85 -3.56
C TYR A 53 -17.30 0.15 -3.26
N ALA A 54 -17.61 1.28 -2.63
CA ALA A 54 -16.61 2.27 -2.22
C ALA A 54 -15.61 1.67 -1.21
N ASN A 55 -16.11 0.88 -0.25
CA ASN A 55 -15.26 0.20 0.72
C ASN A 55 -14.41 -0.92 0.10
N LEU A 56 -14.95 -1.65 -0.89
CA LEU A 56 -14.18 -2.61 -1.68
C LEU A 56 -13.08 -1.92 -2.48
N LEU A 57 -13.38 -0.77 -3.10
CA LEU A 57 -12.38 0.02 -3.82
C LEU A 57 -11.25 0.45 -2.88
N LEU A 58 -11.60 0.99 -1.71
CA LEU A 58 -10.64 1.37 -0.66
C LEU A 58 -9.72 0.20 -0.33
N MET A 59 -10.29 -0.95 0.02
CA MET A 59 -9.51 -2.10 0.46
C MET A 59 -8.70 -2.74 -0.67
N GLY A 60 -9.28 -2.86 -1.86
CA GLY A 60 -8.60 -3.38 -3.05
C GLY A 60 -7.42 -2.49 -3.45
N TYR A 61 -7.61 -1.17 -3.44
CA TYR A 61 -6.56 -0.21 -3.75
C TYR A 61 -5.47 -0.24 -2.67
N TYR A 62 -5.86 -0.17 -1.39
CA TYR A 62 -4.92 -0.16 -0.28
C TYR A 62 -4.09 -1.45 -0.19
N PHE A 63 -4.73 -2.61 -0.39
CA PHE A 63 -4.04 -3.90 -0.47
C PHE A 63 -3.02 -3.93 -1.62
N THR A 64 -3.40 -3.40 -2.79
CA THR A 64 -2.50 -3.28 -3.94
C THR A 64 -1.34 -2.34 -3.65
N CYS A 65 -1.58 -1.19 -3.01
CA CYS A 65 -0.56 -0.25 -2.56
C CYS A 65 0.47 -0.91 -1.64
N VAL A 66 0.02 -1.63 -0.60
CA VAL A 66 0.92 -2.29 0.35
C VAL A 66 1.77 -3.37 -0.35
N CYS A 67 1.18 -4.16 -1.27
CA CYS A 67 1.93 -5.13 -2.08
C CYS A 67 2.92 -4.45 -3.04
N ALA A 68 2.51 -3.36 -3.70
CA ALA A 68 3.34 -2.59 -4.62
C ALA A 68 4.52 -1.93 -3.91
N ALA A 69 4.31 -1.45 -2.67
CA ALA A 69 5.37 -0.92 -1.84
C ALA A 69 6.45 -1.98 -1.52
N GLY A 70 6.08 -3.26 -1.40
CA GLY A 70 7.04 -4.36 -1.30
C GLY A 70 7.93 -4.48 -2.55
N ALA A 71 7.33 -4.39 -3.74
CA ALA A 71 8.08 -4.43 -5.01
C ALA A 71 8.98 -3.20 -5.17
N PHE A 72 8.47 -2.02 -4.83
CA PHE A 72 9.22 -0.77 -4.82
C PHE A 72 10.37 -0.81 -3.81
N PHE A 73 10.17 -1.37 -2.61
CA PHE A 73 11.23 -1.56 -1.63
C PHE A 73 12.35 -2.43 -2.20
N VAL A 74 12.03 -3.62 -2.74
CA VAL A 74 13.04 -4.52 -3.31
C VAL A 74 13.84 -3.83 -4.42
N ALA A 75 13.15 -3.16 -5.34
CA ALA A 75 13.79 -2.47 -6.45
C ALA A 75 14.69 -1.31 -5.97
N LEU A 76 14.22 -0.53 -5.00
CA LEU A 76 14.98 0.58 -4.41
C LEU A 76 16.26 0.07 -3.73
N GLN A 77 16.18 -1.00 -2.94
CA GLN A 77 17.35 -1.56 -2.26
C GLN A 77 18.39 -2.10 -3.24
N LEU A 78 17.95 -2.75 -4.33
CA LEU A 78 18.84 -3.23 -5.39
C LEU A 78 19.55 -2.07 -6.10
N VAL A 79 18.83 -1.02 -6.48
CA VAL A 79 19.41 0.13 -7.19
C VAL A 79 20.34 0.96 -6.31
N THR A 80 20.00 1.11 -5.03
CA THR A 80 20.85 1.81 -4.05
C THR A 80 22.02 0.95 -3.56
N GLN A 81 22.07 -0.34 -3.93
CA GLN A 81 23.09 -1.30 -3.49
C GLN A 81 23.25 -1.30 -1.96
N SER A 82 22.11 -1.31 -1.28
CA SER A 82 22.02 -1.13 0.17
C SER A 82 22.25 -2.45 0.92
N GLY A 83 23.39 -2.57 1.60
CA GLY A 83 23.78 -3.79 2.30
C GLY A 83 22.95 -4.08 3.55
N TRP A 84 22.53 -3.07 4.32
CA TRP A 84 21.76 -3.27 5.56
C TRP A 84 20.42 -3.99 5.34
N SER A 85 19.82 -3.86 4.15
CA SER A 85 18.51 -4.42 3.85
C SER A 85 18.55 -5.86 3.32
N ALA A 86 19.74 -6.35 2.95
CA ALA A 86 19.89 -7.64 2.29
C ALA A 86 19.35 -8.79 3.16
N GLY A 87 19.64 -8.78 4.47
CA GLY A 87 19.21 -9.83 5.41
C GLY A 87 17.70 -9.92 5.64
N LEU A 88 16.93 -8.90 5.25
CA LEU A 88 15.46 -8.87 5.43
C LEU A 88 14.67 -8.82 4.12
N ILE A 89 15.35 -8.88 2.96
CA ILE A 89 14.75 -8.67 1.62
C ILE A 89 13.62 -9.66 1.28
N ARG A 90 13.61 -10.84 1.91
CA ARG A 90 12.57 -11.88 1.71
C ARG A 90 11.18 -11.43 2.15
N ILE A 91 11.07 -10.54 3.14
CA ILE A 91 9.79 -9.98 3.60
C ILE A 91 9.13 -9.10 2.52
N PRO A 92 9.75 -7.99 2.06
CA PRO A 92 9.17 -7.17 1.00
C PRO A 92 9.01 -7.92 -0.32
N GLN A 93 9.87 -8.90 -0.61
CA GLN A 93 9.70 -9.78 -1.77
C GLN A 93 8.47 -10.69 -1.67
N ALA A 94 8.13 -11.18 -0.48
CA ALA A 94 6.90 -11.94 -0.27
C ALA A 94 5.66 -11.07 -0.52
N MET A 95 5.70 -9.80 -0.07
CA MET A 95 4.65 -8.80 -0.37
C MET A 95 4.54 -8.54 -1.87
N ALA A 96 5.67 -8.32 -2.55
CA ALA A 96 5.74 -8.14 -4.00
C ALA A 96 5.17 -9.35 -4.76
N SER A 97 5.43 -10.57 -4.28
CA SER A 97 4.94 -11.81 -4.88
C SER A 97 3.41 -12.00 -4.79
N VAL A 98 2.74 -11.20 -3.96
CA VAL A 98 1.27 -11.16 -3.83
C VAL A 98 0.64 -10.10 -4.74
N LEU A 99 1.43 -9.14 -5.23
CA LEU A 99 0.95 -8.05 -6.10
C LEU A 99 0.14 -8.50 -7.33
N PRO A 100 0.46 -9.62 -8.03
CA PRO A 100 -0.39 -10.11 -9.12
C PRO A 100 -1.81 -10.47 -8.68
N ILE A 101 -1.96 -11.03 -7.48
CA ILE A 101 -3.27 -11.39 -6.93
C ILE A 101 -4.03 -10.12 -6.54
N ALA A 102 -3.35 -9.17 -5.87
CA ALA A 102 -3.92 -7.88 -5.50
C ALA A 102 -4.39 -7.08 -6.72
N SER A 103 -3.55 -7.05 -7.78
CA SER A 103 -3.85 -6.41 -9.06
C SER A 103 -5.12 -6.97 -9.71
N ILE A 104 -5.25 -8.30 -9.81
CA ILE A 104 -6.44 -8.93 -10.38
C ILE A 104 -7.67 -8.60 -9.54
N LEU A 105 -7.56 -8.67 -8.22
CA LEU A 105 -8.67 -8.35 -7.31
C LEU A 105 -9.13 -6.90 -7.49
N LEU A 106 -8.20 -5.94 -7.57
CA LEU A 106 -8.54 -4.54 -7.82
C LEU A 106 -9.18 -4.34 -9.20
N LEU A 107 -8.66 -4.97 -10.25
CA LEU A 107 -9.25 -4.90 -11.59
C LEU A 107 -10.69 -5.43 -11.62
N VAL A 108 -10.97 -6.52 -10.90
CA VAL A 108 -12.33 -7.05 -10.75
C VAL A 108 -13.23 -6.06 -10.02
N ILE A 109 -12.78 -5.47 -8.92
CA ILE A 109 -13.55 -4.49 -8.14
C ILE A 109 -13.87 -3.25 -8.99
N VAL A 110 -12.87 -2.71 -9.68
CA VAL A 110 -13.02 -1.55 -10.56
C VAL A 110 -13.95 -1.87 -11.74
N GLY A 111 -13.81 -3.04 -12.36
CA GLY A 111 -14.68 -3.48 -13.45
C GLY A 111 -16.13 -3.65 -13.01
N LEU A 112 -16.38 -4.30 -11.87
CA LEU A 112 -17.73 -4.44 -11.31
C LEU A 112 -18.33 -3.09 -10.90
N GLY A 113 -17.52 -2.18 -10.36
CA GLY A 113 -17.98 -0.84 -10.03
C GLY A 113 -18.43 -0.04 -11.25
N LEU A 114 -17.71 -0.16 -12.37
CA LEU A 114 -18.08 0.46 -13.64
C LEU A 114 -19.36 -0.14 -14.23
N THR A 115 -19.49 -1.47 -14.27
CA THR A 115 -20.65 -2.13 -14.91
C THR A 115 -21.93 -1.98 -14.10
N THR A 116 -21.82 -1.86 -12.77
CA THR A 116 -22.98 -1.67 -11.89
C THR A 116 -23.30 -0.20 -11.62
N HIS A 117 -22.53 0.73 -12.19
CA HIS A 117 -22.65 2.19 -11.98
C HIS A 117 -22.57 2.64 -10.50
N ASN A 118 -22.06 1.79 -9.60
CA ASN A 118 -21.84 2.12 -8.19
C ASN A 118 -20.50 2.84 -7.96
N LEU A 119 -19.59 2.81 -8.93
CA LEU A 119 -18.35 3.59 -8.92
C LEU A 119 -18.24 4.40 -10.21
N TYR A 120 -17.58 5.56 -10.14
CA TYR A 120 -17.23 6.40 -11.28
C TYR A 120 -18.43 7.00 -12.05
N HIS A 121 -19.62 7.04 -11.45
CA HIS A 121 -20.82 7.59 -12.09
C HIS A 121 -20.66 9.07 -12.50
N HIS A 122 -19.82 9.84 -11.81
CA HIS A 122 -19.53 11.24 -12.12
C HIS A 122 -18.94 11.50 -13.51
N TRP A 123 -18.35 10.49 -14.17
CA TRP A 123 -17.90 10.61 -15.56
C TRP A 123 -18.42 9.50 -16.49
N HIS A 124 -19.00 8.43 -15.93
CA HIS A 124 -19.53 7.30 -16.69
C HIS A 124 -21.09 7.23 -16.70
N ALA A 125 -21.79 8.28 -16.25
CA ALA A 125 -23.24 8.35 -16.41
C ALA A 125 -23.64 8.67 -17.87
N GLU A 126 -24.85 8.25 -18.24
CA GLU A 126 -25.38 8.46 -19.59
C GLU A 126 -25.58 9.95 -19.91
N GLY A 127 -25.22 10.35 -21.13
CA GLY A 127 -25.48 11.69 -21.62
C GLY A 127 -24.59 12.80 -21.08
N LEU A 128 -23.50 12.50 -20.35
CA LEU A 128 -22.56 13.51 -19.84
C LEU A 128 -21.71 14.16 -20.96
N THR A 129 -21.43 13.43 -22.04
CA THR A 129 -20.52 13.88 -23.11
C THR A 129 -21.24 14.37 -24.37
N ASP A 130 -22.55 14.14 -24.50
CA ASP A 130 -23.35 14.57 -25.66
C ASP A 130 -23.85 16.00 -25.46
N PRO A 131 -23.46 16.99 -26.28
CA PRO A 131 -23.93 18.38 -26.16
C PRO A 131 -25.45 18.56 -26.23
N ASN A 132 -26.18 17.59 -26.77
CA ASN A 132 -27.65 17.64 -26.91
C ASN A 132 -28.38 17.00 -25.72
N SER A 133 -27.67 16.36 -24.80
CA SER A 133 -28.25 15.74 -23.62
C SER A 133 -28.55 16.78 -22.54
N PRO A 134 -29.67 16.63 -21.79
CA PRO A 134 -29.95 17.48 -20.62
C PRO A 134 -28.90 17.28 -19.49
N HIS A 135 -28.14 16.18 -19.54
CA HIS A 135 -27.08 15.86 -18.58
C HIS A 135 -25.69 16.28 -19.08
N TYR A 136 -25.58 17.05 -20.16
CA TYR A 136 -24.29 17.46 -20.71
C TYR A 136 -23.46 18.22 -19.67
N ASP A 137 -22.25 17.73 -19.44
CA ASP A 137 -21.28 18.37 -18.57
C ASP A 137 -20.02 18.75 -19.36
N LYS A 138 -19.82 20.06 -19.53
CA LYS A 138 -18.71 20.61 -20.31
C LYS A 138 -17.34 20.23 -19.75
N LEU A 139 -17.20 20.12 -18.42
CA LEU A 139 -15.92 19.79 -17.78
C LEU A 139 -15.59 18.30 -17.98
N VAL A 140 -16.58 17.43 -17.80
CA VAL A 140 -16.41 15.98 -18.04
C VAL A 140 -16.16 15.71 -19.52
N ALA A 141 -16.91 16.35 -20.42
CA ALA A 141 -16.72 16.23 -21.87
C ALA A 141 -15.30 16.68 -22.30
N GLY A 142 -14.75 17.72 -21.68
CA GLY A 142 -13.37 18.16 -21.90
C GLY A 142 -12.32 17.13 -21.46
N LYS A 143 -12.65 16.26 -20.49
CA LYS A 143 -11.79 15.20 -19.97
C LYS A 143 -12.03 13.84 -20.64
N ALA A 144 -13.00 13.72 -21.55
CA ALA A 144 -13.42 12.44 -22.15
C ALA A 144 -12.30 11.70 -22.91
N ALA A 145 -11.29 12.42 -23.43
CA ALA A 145 -10.11 11.81 -24.05
C ALA A 145 -9.32 10.93 -23.06
N PHE A 146 -9.33 11.30 -21.78
CA PHE A 146 -8.68 10.55 -20.70
C PHE A 146 -9.69 9.67 -19.94
N LEU A 147 -10.84 10.24 -19.55
CA LEU A 147 -11.92 9.59 -18.82
C LEU A 147 -12.93 8.95 -19.78
N ASN A 148 -12.55 7.81 -20.34
CA ASN A 148 -13.43 6.92 -21.09
C ASN A 148 -13.16 5.47 -20.66
N VAL A 149 -14.19 4.62 -20.72
CA VAL A 149 -14.09 3.24 -20.19
C VAL A 149 -12.96 2.43 -20.85
N PRO A 150 -12.82 2.39 -22.19
CA PRO A 150 -11.77 1.59 -22.80
C PRO A 150 -10.37 2.06 -22.40
N GLY A 151 -10.11 3.37 -22.48
CA GLY A 151 -8.83 3.97 -22.13
C GLY A 151 -8.49 3.79 -20.64
N PHE A 152 -9.47 3.98 -19.76
CA PHE A 152 -9.34 3.75 -18.33
C PHE A 152 -8.97 2.29 -18.03
N LEU A 153 -9.72 1.30 -18.53
CA LEU A 153 -9.44 -0.11 -18.29
C LEU A 153 -8.09 -0.55 -18.88
N ILE A 154 -7.72 -0.07 -20.07
CA ILE A 154 -6.41 -0.33 -20.67
C ILE A 154 -5.30 0.19 -19.77
N ARG A 155 -5.39 1.42 -19.26
CA ARG A 155 -4.39 1.99 -18.33
C ARG A 155 -4.30 1.19 -17.05
N GLN A 156 -5.43 0.83 -16.44
CA GLN A 156 -5.45 0.00 -15.23
C GLN A 156 -4.74 -1.34 -15.44
N VAL A 157 -5.04 -2.05 -16.55
CA VAL A 157 -4.40 -3.32 -16.88
C VAL A 157 -2.92 -3.14 -17.18
N LEU A 158 -2.52 -2.08 -17.90
CA LEU A 158 -1.12 -1.80 -18.20
C LEU A 158 -0.31 -1.51 -16.93
N PHE A 159 -0.81 -0.64 -16.05
CA PHE A 159 -0.11 -0.29 -14.82
C PHE A 159 0.00 -1.49 -13.89
N MET A 160 -1.13 -2.13 -13.55
CA MET A 160 -1.15 -3.28 -12.65
C MET A 160 -0.43 -4.50 -13.21
N GLY A 161 -0.57 -4.74 -14.52
CA GLY A 161 0.15 -5.78 -15.23
C GLY A 161 1.66 -5.56 -15.21
N SER A 162 2.12 -4.34 -15.53
CA SER A 162 3.54 -4.01 -15.50
C SER A 162 4.15 -4.22 -14.12
N TYR A 163 3.52 -3.72 -13.06
CA TYR A 163 4.04 -3.86 -11.70
C TYR A 163 4.09 -5.32 -11.25
N SER A 164 3.05 -6.09 -11.59
CA SER A 164 2.96 -7.52 -11.29
C SER A 164 4.04 -8.34 -12.02
N ILE A 165 4.31 -8.01 -13.29
CA ILE A 165 5.36 -8.66 -14.09
C ILE A 165 6.73 -8.37 -13.48
N PHE A 166 7.04 -7.11 -13.16
CA PHE A 166 8.32 -6.76 -12.54
C PHE A 166 8.48 -7.42 -11.16
N ALA A 167 7.45 -7.38 -10.31
CA ALA A 167 7.47 -8.03 -9.01
C ALA A 167 7.75 -9.54 -9.12
N PHE A 168 7.11 -10.22 -10.07
CA PHE A 168 7.32 -11.65 -10.33
C PHE A 168 8.74 -11.94 -10.84
N ILE A 169 9.24 -11.17 -11.82
CA ILE A 169 10.57 -11.37 -12.40
C ILE A 169 11.66 -11.10 -11.37
N LEU A 170 11.55 -10.01 -10.60
CA LEU A 170 12.51 -9.68 -9.55
C LEU A 170 12.56 -10.77 -8.48
N ALA A 171 11.41 -11.29 -8.05
CA ALA A 171 11.35 -12.40 -7.12
C ALA A 171 12.03 -13.66 -7.70
N LYS A 172 11.73 -14.00 -8.96
CA LYS A 172 12.34 -15.15 -9.64
C LYS A 172 13.86 -15.03 -9.75
N LEU A 173 14.37 -13.85 -10.09
CA LEU A 173 15.82 -13.60 -10.17
C LEU A 173 16.49 -13.76 -8.80
N SER A 174 15.87 -13.23 -7.75
CA SER A 174 16.40 -13.35 -6.39
C SER A 174 16.39 -14.80 -5.86
N TYR A 175 15.45 -15.65 -6.29
CA TYR A 175 15.49 -17.08 -5.98
C TYR A 175 16.51 -17.84 -6.81
N ASN A 176 16.69 -17.48 -8.08
CA ASN A 176 17.73 -18.07 -8.93
C ASN A 176 19.14 -17.75 -8.42
N GLU A 177 19.32 -16.58 -7.81
CA GLU A 177 20.56 -16.18 -7.14
C GLU A 177 20.93 -17.14 -6.01
N ASP A 178 19.96 -17.54 -5.17
CA ASP A 178 20.18 -18.53 -4.12
C ASP A 178 20.56 -19.92 -4.67
N LEU A 179 20.02 -20.31 -5.83
CA LEU A 179 20.27 -21.63 -6.41
C LEU A 179 21.59 -21.73 -7.18
N GLN A 180 21.90 -20.72 -7.99
CA GLN A 180 23.04 -20.76 -8.92
C GLN A 180 24.29 -20.06 -8.36
N GLY A 181 24.10 -19.12 -7.44
CA GLY A 181 25.15 -18.23 -6.98
C GLY A 181 25.65 -17.26 -8.07
N GLY A 182 26.64 -16.45 -7.71
CA GLY A 182 27.28 -15.49 -8.61
C GLY A 182 26.45 -14.23 -8.89
N LEU A 183 27.02 -13.32 -9.68
CA LEU A 183 26.48 -11.95 -9.85
C LEU A 183 25.53 -11.78 -11.03
N ASN A 184 25.24 -12.83 -11.81
CA ASN A 184 24.46 -12.71 -13.03
C ASN A 184 22.99 -12.36 -12.75
N SER A 185 22.37 -13.04 -11.78
CA SER A 185 20.99 -12.74 -11.34
C SER A 185 20.90 -11.36 -10.70
N TYR A 186 21.85 -11.02 -9.84
CA TYR A 186 21.94 -9.70 -9.19
C TYR A 186 22.05 -8.55 -10.21
N LYS A 187 22.98 -8.64 -11.17
CA LYS A 187 23.16 -7.62 -12.23
C LYS A 187 21.92 -7.46 -13.12
N LYS A 188 21.22 -8.56 -13.43
CA LYS A 188 19.94 -8.50 -14.15
C LYS A 188 18.84 -7.86 -13.30
N GLY A 189 18.77 -8.22 -12.01
CA GLY A 189 17.85 -7.65 -11.04
C GLY A 189 18.04 -6.14 -10.89
N PHE A 190 19.29 -5.67 -10.82
CA PHE A 190 19.64 -4.24 -10.78
C PHE A 190 19.09 -3.48 -11.99
N LYS A 191 19.35 -3.97 -13.21
CA LYS A 191 18.89 -3.32 -14.46
C LYS A 191 17.37 -3.25 -14.53
N LEU A 192 16.69 -4.36 -14.22
CA LEU A 192 15.22 -4.41 -14.22
C LEU A 192 14.62 -3.55 -13.12
N SER A 193 15.27 -3.45 -11.96
CA SER A 193 14.83 -2.57 -10.87
C SER A 193 14.91 -1.10 -11.30
N ALA A 194 15.98 -0.68 -11.97
CA ALA A 194 16.08 0.69 -12.50
C ALA A 194 14.97 1.01 -13.51
N ILE A 195 14.67 0.09 -14.43
CA ILE A 195 13.58 0.24 -15.40
C ILE A 195 12.22 0.31 -14.67
N PHE A 196 12.00 -0.59 -13.72
CA PHE A 196 10.77 -0.63 -12.93
C PHE A 196 10.56 0.67 -12.15
N LEU A 197 11.58 1.21 -11.49
CA LEU A 197 11.47 2.46 -10.73
C LEU A 197 11.06 3.65 -11.61
N VAL A 198 11.57 3.73 -12.84
CA VAL A 198 11.17 4.79 -13.79
C VAL A 198 9.71 4.62 -14.19
N ILE A 199 9.31 3.41 -14.60
CA ILE A 199 7.91 3.13 -14.97
C ILE A 199 7.00 3.45 -13.79
N PHE A 200 7.26 2.84 -12.64
CA PHE A 200 6.49 3.00 -11.41
C PHE A 200 6.40 4.46 -10.96
N GLY A 201 7.49 5.23 -11.03
CA GLY A 201 7.51 6.64 -10.65
C GLY A 201 6.57 7.51 -11.48
N PHE A 202 6.53 7.30 -12.81
CA PHE A 202 5.65 8.07 -13.69
C PHE A 202 4.20 7.56 -13.72
N THR A 203 3.98 6.25 -13.60
CA THR A 203 2.64 5.67 -13.72
C THR A 203 1.88 5.61 -12.39
N THR A 204 2.54 5.65 -11.23
CA THR A 204 1.85 5.62 -9.93
C THR A 204 0.95 6.85 -9.69
N PRO A 205 1.39 8.09 -9.97
CA PRO A 205 0.52 9.25 -9.92
C PRO A 205 -0.69 9.12 -10.86
N ILE A 206 -0.47 8.67 -12.10
CA ILE A 206 -1.54 8.49 -13.09
C ILE A 206 -2.54 7.42 -12.63
N TRP A 207 -2.06 6.32 -12.05
CA TRP A 207 -2.90 5.29 -11.48
C TRP A 207 -3.77 5.79 -10.31
N SER A 208 -3.23 6.68 -9.47
CA SER A 208 -3.99 7.36 -8.42
C SER A 208 -5.04 8.33 -8.98
N PHE A 209 -4.69 9.06 -10.06
CA PHE A 209 -5.63 9.93 -10.77
C PHE A 209 -6.79 9.14 -11.37
N ASP A 210 -6.49 8.01 -12.01
CA ASP A 210 -7.50 7.11 -12.55
C ASP A 210 -8.36 6.51 -11.44
N THR A 211 -7.76 5.85 -10.45
CA THR A 211 -8.52 4.97 -9.55
C THR A 211 -9.25 5.72 -8.43
N ILE A 212 -8.71 6.83 -7.93
CA ILE A 212 -9.31 7.56 -6.80
C ILE A 212 -9.73 8.97 -7.21
N MET A 213 -8.87 9.76 -7.85
CA MET A 213 -9.22 11.15 -8.17
C MET A 213 -10.43 11.23 -9.13
N SER A 214 -10.55 10.29 -10.07
CA SER A 214 -11.67 10.25 -11.01
C SER A 214 -13.03 9.97 -10.35
N LEU A 215 -13.07 9.54 -9.08
CA LEU A 215 -14.32 9.47 -8.32
C LEU A 215 -14.98 10.84 -8.21
N GLU A 216 -14.21 11.94 -8.28
CA GLU A 216 -14.72 13.31 -8.30
C GLU A 216 -14.25 14.01 -9.58
N ALA A 217 -14.90 13.74 -10.71
CA ALA A 217 -14.45 14.16 -12.05
C ALA A 217 -14.30 15.68 -12.26
N HIS A 218 -15.01 16.51 -11.47
CA HIS A 218 -14.88 17.98 -11.49
C HIS A 218 -13.61 18.47 -10.82
N TRP A 219 -13.08 17.73 -9.85
CA TRP A 219 -11.90 18.13 -9.10
C TRP A 219 -10.61 17.64 -9.77
N PHE A 220 -9.51 18.36 -9.57
CA PHE A 220 -8.18 17.93 -9.99
C PHE A 220 -7.11 18.49 -9.05
N SER A 221 -6.03 17.74 -8.88
CA SER A 221 -4.85 18.23 -8.15
C SER A 221 -3.61 17.44 -8.54
N THR A 222 -2.56 18.14 -8.97
CA THR A 222 -1.28 17.51 -9.36
C THR A 222 -0.59 16.84 -8.17
N MET A 223 -0.77 17.39 -6.96
CA MET A 223 -0.15 16.88 -5.74
C MET A 223 -0.76 15.56 -5.26
N PHE A 224 -1.98 15.23 -5.70
CA PHE A 224 -2.72 14.05 -5.25
C PHE A 224 -1.98 12.73 -5.51
N GLY A 225 -1.24 12.64 -6.62
CA GLY A 225 -0.47 11.44 -6.96
C GLY A 225 0.70 11.20 -6.00
N TRP A 226 1.43 12.25 -5.63
CA TRP A 226 2.53 12.16 -4.66
C TRP A 226 2.03 11.90 -3.24
N TYR A 227 0.87 12.44 -2.89
CA TYR A 227 0.21 12.17 -1.62
C TYR A 227 -0.14 10.68 -1.47
N ASN A 228 -0.74 10.10 -2.52
CA ASN A 228 -1.02 8.66 -2.57
C ASN A 228 0.24 7.80 -2.53
N PHE A 229 1.29 8.20 -3.25
CA PHE A 229 2.58 7.52 -3.19
C PHE A 229 3.18 7.53 -1.78
N ALA A 230 3.15 8.68 -1.10
CA ALA A 230 3.65 8.80 0.27
C ALA A 230 2.88 7.88 1.24
N ALA A 231 1.55 7.88 1.16
CA ALA A 231 0.69 7.02 1.98
C ALA A 231 0.96 5.53 1.73
N MET A 232 1.06 5.13 0.45
CA MET A 232 1.42 3.78 0.03
C MET A 232 2.76 3.36 0.62
N TRP A 233 3.77 4.23 0.55
CA TRP A 233 5.13 3.90 0.95
C TRP A 233 5.27 3.73 2.47
N VAL A 234 4.70 4.65 3.26
CA VAL A 234 4.68 4.52 4.73
C VAL A 234 3.92 3.27 5.17
N SER A 235 2.79 2.97 4.53
CA SER A 235 2.00 1.75 4.80
C SER A 235 2.78 0.48 4.47
N GLY A 236 3.50 0.47 3.34
CA GLY A 236 4.38 -0.63 2.95
C GLY A 236 5.51 -0.89 3.94
N ILE A 237 6.23 0.15 4.35
CA ILE A 237 7.30 0.01 5.35
C ILE A 237 6.73 -0.47 6.69
N SER A 238 5.57 0.05 7.09
CA SER A 238 4.87 -0.38 8.31
C SER A 238 4.52 -1.86 8.27
N ALA A 239 4.00 -2.36 7.12
CA ALA A 239 3.75 -3.78 6.93
C ALA A 239 5.02 -4.63 7.00
N ILE A 240 6.13 -4.16 6.41
CA ILE A 240 7.45 -4.83 6.50
C ILE A 240 7.89 -4.94 7.97
N VAL A 241 7.77 -3.86 8.74
CA VAL A 241 8.15 -3.83 10.17
C VAL A 241 7.29 -4.80 10.98
N ILE A 242 5.97 -4.83 10.77
CA ILE A 242 5.08 -5.75 11.47
C ILE A 242 5.49 -7.19 11.19
N ILE A 243 5.66 -7.57 9.92
CA ILE A 243 6.05 -8.93 9.55
C ILE A 243 7.43 -9.26 10.15
N LEU A 244 8.40 -8.35 10.06
CA LEU A 244 9.74 -8.56 10.60
C LEU A 244 9.71 -8.82 12.10
N VAL A 245 9.03 -7.96 12.87
CA VAL A 245 8.95 -8.09 14.33
C VAL A 245 8.20 -9.37 14.72
N LEU A 246 7.10 -9.71 14.05
CA LEU A 246 6.34 -10.92 14.36
C LEU A 246 7.13 -12.20 14.05
N VAL A 247 7.83 -12.25 12.90
CA VAL A 247 8.68 -13.39 12.53
C VAL A 247 9.86 -13.52 13.49
N LYS A 248 10.46 -12.39 13.90
CA LYS A 248 11.53 -12.40 14.91
C LYS A 248 11.05 -12.86 16.29
N LYS A 249 9.86 -12.42 16.73
CA LYS A 249 9.24 -12.91 17.98
C LYS A 249 8.91 -14.40 17.94
N ALA A 250 8.68 -14.95 16.76
CA ALA A 250 8.49 -16.39 16.55
C ALA A 250 9.81 -17.19 16.54
N GLY A 251 10.96 -16.53 16.73
CA GLY A 251 12.27 -17.18 16.85
C GLY A 251 13.09 -17.27 15.56
N TYR A 252 12.59 -16.71 14.45
CA TYR A 252 13.25 -16.72 13.15
C TYR A 252 14.12 -15.47 12.92
N MET A 253 15.00 -15.51 11.91
CA MET A 253 15.85 -14.38 11.48
C MET A 253 16.76 -13.80 12.58
N ALA A 254 17.50 -14.67 13.28
CA ALA A 254 18.42 -14.27 14.35
C ALA A 254 19.52 -13.28 13.91
N TRP A 255 19.84 -13.24 12.62
CA TRP A 255 20.82 -12.31 12.04
C TRP A 255 20.34 -10.86 11.93
N VAL A 256 19.02 -10.62 11.95
CA VAL A 256 18.50 -9.25 11.93
C VAL A 256 18.59 -8.67 13.33
N ASN A 257 19.34 -7.59 13.52
CA ASN A 257 19.55 -6.94 14.81
C ASN A 257 18.69 -5.66 14.99
N GLU A 258 18.88 -4.96 16.10
CA GLU A 258 18.17 -3.70 16.41
C GLU A 258 18.52 -2.52 15.48
N ASN A 259 19.67 -2.56 14.81
CA ASN A 259 20.11 -1.51 13.89
C ASN A 259 19.34 -1.57 12.57
N HIS A 260 19.01 -2.77 12.09
CA HIS A 260 18.10 -2.97 10.97
C HIS A 260 16.70 -2.39 11.26
N LEU A 261 16.21 -2.61 12.48
CA LEU A 261 14.93 -2.06 12.92
C LEU A 261 15.00 -0.53 13.04
N HIS A 262 16.12 0.00 13.52
CA HIS A 262 16.37 1.43 13.57
C HIS A 262 16.35 2.09 12.18
N ASP A 263 16.93 1.44 11.16
CA ASP A 263 16.90 1.93 9.77
C ASP A 263 15.48 1.93 9.19
N LEU A 264 14.71 0.86 9.41
CA LEU A 264 13.28 0.85 9.05
C LEU A 264 12.51 1.95 9.79
N GLY A 265 12.82 2.18 11.07
CA GLY A 265 12.25 3.27 11.87
C GLY A 265 12.58 4.66 11.33
N LYS A 266 13.81 4.88 10.84
CA LYS A 266 14.19 6.13 10.16
C LYS A 266 13.38 6.33 8.88
N LEU A 267 13.19 5.28 8.08
CA LEU A 267 12.37 5.37 6.86
C LEU A 267 10.90 5.66 7.20
N MET A 268 10.29 4.92 8.13
CA MET A 268 8.91 5.18 8.57
C MET A 268 8.73 6.62 9.07
N PHE A 269 9.64 7.07 9.93
CA PHE A 269 9.61 8.41 10.50
C PHE A 269 9.77 9.49 9.42
N GLY A 270 10.82 9.42 8.60
CA GLY A 270 11.09 10.41 7.55
C GLY A 270 9.96 10.49 6.52
N PHE A 271 9.41 9.34 6.10
CA PHE A 271 8.33 9.34 5.13
C PHE A 271 6.95 9.70 5.72
N SER A 272 6.74 9.55 7.04
CA SER A 272 5.56 10.11 7.71
C SER A 272 5.56 11.65 7.69
N ILE A 273 6.73 12.26 7.85
CA ILE A 273 6.90 13.72 7.70
C ILE A 273 6.69 14.12 6.23
N PHE A 274 7.25 13.37 5.29
CA PHE A 274 7.04 13.62 3.86
C PHE A 274 5.55 13.55 3.48
N TRP A 275 4.82 12.54 3.97
CA TRP A 275 3.37 12.43 3.77
C TRP A 275 2.65 13.68 4.31
N CYS A 276 2.97 14.11 5.54
CA CYS A 276 2.38 15.30 6.14
C CYS A 276 2.70 16.57 5.34
N TYR A 277 3.93 16.69 4.83
CA TYR A 277 4.34 17.81 3.98
C TYR A 277 3.49 17.87 2.71
N VAL A 278 3.35 16.77 1.99
CA VAL A 278 2.58 16.73 0.73
C VAL A 278 1.09 16.98 1.00
N TRP A 279 0.54 16.38 2.06
CA TRP A 279 -0.82 16.61 2.50
C TRP A 279 -1.06 18.09 2.85
N PHE A 280 -0.17 18.70 3.63
CA PHE A 280 -0.27 20.10 4.03
C PHE A 280 -0.11 21.05 2.85
N ALA A 281 0.84 20.78 1.95
CA ALA A 281 1.05 21.58 0.75
C ALA A 281 -0.20 21.54 -0.16
N GLN A 282 -0.83 20.38 -0.32
CA GLN A 282 -2.08 20.28 -1.08
C GLN A 282 -3.22 21.05 -0.41
N PHE A 283 -3.41 20.86 0.89
CA PHE A 283 -4.46 21.54 1.65
C PHE A 283 -4.28 23.06 1.66
N MET A 284 -3.10 23.53 2.02
CA MET A 284 -2.82 24.96 2.20
C MET A 284 -2.97 25.73 0.90
N LEU A 285 -2.46 25.20 -0.23
CA LEU A 285 -2.54 25.90 -1.52
C LEU A 285 -3.99 26.03 -2.01
N ILE A 286 -4.79 24.97 -1.89
CA ILE A 286 -6.21 25.01 -2.27
C ILE A 286 -6.98 25.95 -1.33
N TRP A 287 -6.75 25.84 -0.02
CA TRP A 287 -7.40 26.68 0.99
C TRP A 287 -7.06 28.17 0.82
N TYR A 288 -5.80 28.49 0.51
CA TYR A 288 -5.32 29.87 0.37
C TYR A 288 -5.90 30.55 -0.89
N SER A 289 -5.89 29.85 -2.03
CA SER A 289 -6.41 30.39 -3.29
C SER A 289 -7.94 30.38 -3.36
N ASN A 290 -8.59 29.45 -2.64
CA ASN A 290 -10.04 29.31 -2.50
C ASN A 290 -10.81 29.38 -3.83
N ILE A 291 -10.27 28.73 -4.87
CA ILE A 291 -10.94 28.63 -6.17
C ILE A 291 -12.09 27.63 -6.01
N PRO A 292 -13.34 27.97 -6.39
CA PRO A 292 -14.51 27.13 -6.11
C PRO A 292 -14.40 25.69 -6.63
N GLU A 293 -13.86 25.51 -7.85
CA GLU A 293 -13.69 24.19 -8.47
C GLU A 293 -12.73 23.27 -7.70
N GLU A 294 -11.69 23.83 -7.07
CA GLU A 294 -10.69 23.07 -6.32
C GLU A 294 -11.09 22.88 -4.85
N THR A 295 -11.80 23.87 -4.29
CA THR A 295 -12.11 23.91 -2.85
C THR A 295 -13.20 22.91 -2.46
N VAL A 296 -14.08 22.53 -3.40
CA VAL A 296 -15.18 21.59 -3.15
C VAL A 296 -14.73 20.27 -2.51
N TYR A 297 -13.53 19.79 -2.88
CA TYR A 297 -12.95 18.56 -2.32
C TYR A 297 -12.73 18.65 -0.81
N PHE A 298 -12.12 19.75 -0.35
CA PHE A 298 -11.89 19.98 1.07
C PHE A 298 -13.15 20.42 1.79
N TYR A 299 -14.04 21.15 1.12
CA TYR A 299 -15.33 21.54 1.69
C TYR A 299 -16.11 20.32 2.19
N LYS A 300 -16.36 19.30 1.33
CA LYS A 300 -17.04 18.05 1.71
C LYS A 300 -16.36 17.31 2.87
N ARG A 301 -15.03 17.40 2.96
CA ARG A 301 -14.21 16.75 4.00
C ARG A 301 -14.14 17.54 5.30
N TRP A 302 -14.49 18.83 5.25
CA TRP A 302 -14.51 19.74 6.38
C TRP A 302 -15.90 19.87 7.03
N GLU A 303 -16.92 19.28 6.41
CA GLU A 303 -18.26 19.17 6.99
C GLU A 303 -18.22 18.34 8.29
N PRO A 304 -19.17 18.56 9.23
CA PRO A 304 -19.23 17.85 10.52
C PRO A 304 -19.13 16.32 10.40
N GLU A 305 -19.48 15.79 9.24
CA GLU A 305 -19.47 14.40 8.88
C GLU A 305 -18.06 13.81 8.83
N TYR A 306 -17.12 14.49 8.20
CA TYR A 306 -15.77 13.97 7.97
C TYR A 306 -14.71 14.69 8.80
N LYS A 307 -15.02 15.86 9.35
CA LYS A 307 -14.09 16.69 10.11
C LYS A 307 -13.38 15.95 11.27
N PRO A 308 -14.04 15.13 12.11
CA PRO A 308 -13.33 14.39 13.16
C PRO A 308 -12.30 13.42 12.59
N TRP A 309 -12.64 12.72 11.51
CA TRP A 309 -11.78 11.74 10.84
C TRP A 309 -10.61 12.43 10.15
N PHE A 310 -10.86 13.58 9.51
CA PHE A 310 -9.86 14.43 8.87
C PHE A 310 -8.72 14.79 9.83
N TRP A 311 -9.05 15.31 11.02
CA TRP A 311 -8.05 15.65 12.03
C TRP A 311 -7.42 14.44 12.69
N LEU A 312 -8.20 13.37 12.92
CA LEU A 312 -7.68 12.13 13.46
C LEU A 312 -6.61 11.50 12.54
N SER A 313 -6.80 11.55 11.22
CA SER A 313 -5.81 11.09 10.24
C SER A 313 -4.46 11.78 10.43
N ILE A 314 -4.45 13.10 10.59
CA ILE A 314 -3.21 13.88 10.81
C ILE A 314 -2.56 13.52 12.16
N ILE A 315 -3.36 13.36 13.21
CA ILE A 315 -2.85 12.99 14.54
C ILE A 315 -2.16 11.62 14.46
N ILE A 316 -2.78 10.65 13.81
CA ILE A 316 -2.25 9.28 13.71
C ILE A 316 -1.06 9.21 12.75
N ASN A 317 -1.14 9.84 11.58
CA ASN A 317 -0.15 9.70 10.51
C ASN A 317 1.04 10.66 10.62
N PHE A 318 0.94 11.71 11.43
CA PHE A 318 2.02 12.69 11.61
C PHE A 318 2.38 12.94 13.08
N VAL A 319 1.43 13.38 13.91
CA VAL A 319 1.75 13.80 15.29
C VAL A 319 2.25 12.62 16.13
N ALA A 320 1.56 11.48 16.05
CA ALA A 320 1.93 10.29 16.79
C ALA A 320 3.31 9.71 16.39
N PRO A 321 3.62 9.45 15.11
CA PRO A 321 4.96 8.99 14.73
C PRO A 321 6.04 10.04 15.02
N LEU A 322 5.72 11.34 14.93
CA LEU A 322 6.64 12.40 15.32
C LEU A 322 7.03 12.30 16.79
N LEU A 323 6.06 12.18 17.69
CA LEU A 323 6.36 12.11 19.12
C LEU A 323 6.97 10.77 19.54
N LEU A 324 6.58 9.68 18.89
CA LEU A 324 7.00 8.32 19.28
C LEU A 324 8.32 7.90 18.63
N LEU A 325 8.65 8.39 17.42
CA LEU A 325 9.84 7.99 16.67
C LEU A 325 10.90 9.09 16.59
N VAL A 326 10.83 10.20 17.32
CA VAL A 326 11.96 11.15 17.38
C VAL A 326 13.16 10.52 18.07
N ASP A 327 12.93 9.86 19.21
CA ASP A 327 13.99 9.22 19.99
C ASP A 327 14.68 8.08 19.21
N ARG A 328 15.98 7.89 19.45
CA ARG A 328 16.78 6.82 18.83
C ARG A 328 16.40 5.47 19.42
N ASP A 329 16.27 5.37 20.73
CA ASP A 329 16.05 4.10 21.42
C ASP A 329 14.65 3.57 21.15
N ALA A 330 13.66 4.45 20.99
CA ALA A 330 12.32 4.09 20.53
C ALA A 330 12.34 3.28 19.22
N LYS A 331 13.16 3.66 18.24
CA LYS A 331 13.27 2.97 16.94
C LYS A 331 13.97 1.61 17.01
N ARG A 332 14.67 1.31 18.12
CA ARG A 332 15.38 0.03 18.35
C ARG A 332 14.51 -0.98 19.12
N LYS A 333 13.48 -0.51 19.81
CA LYS A 333 12.56 -1.33 20.60
C LYS A 333 11.48 -1.96 19.72
N GLN A 334 11.50 -3.29 19.61
CA GLN A 334 10.54 -4.06 18.81
C GLN A 334 9.07 -3.75 19.13
N ASN A 335 8.71 -3.61 20.41
CA ASN A 335 7.33 -3.35 20.81
C ASN A 335 6.84 -1.95 20.41
N VAL A 336 7.73 -0.95 20.50
CA VAL A 336 7.41 0.42 20.09
C VAL A 336 7.21 0.47 18.58
N MET A 337 8.15 -0.13 17.82
CA MET A 337 8.07 -0.21 16.37
C MET A 337 6.83 -0.97 15.88
N LEU A 338 6.48 -2.07 16.54
CA LEU A 338 5.26 -2.81 16.22
C LEU A 338 4.00 -1.97 16.46
N PHE A 339 3.92 -1.28 17.59
CA PHE A 339 2.80 -0.41 17.93
C PHE A 339 2.63 0.73 16.90
N VAL A 340 3.72 1.45 16.61
CA VAL A 340 3.70 2.56 15.66
C VAL A 340 3.37 2.09 14.24
N ALA A 341 3.89 0.94 13.81
CA ALA A 341 3.58 0.39 12.49
C ALA A 341 2.10 -0.01 12.34
N ILE A 342 1.51 -0.65 13.36
CA ILE A 342 0.06 -0.97 13.36
C ILE A 342 -0.76 0.31 13.33
N MET A 343 -0.40 1.28 14.16
CA MET A 343 -1.05 2.57 14.22
C MET A 343 -1.02 3.29 12.86
N LEU A 344 0.13 3.33 12.18
CA LEU A 344 0.26 3.94 10.84
C LEU A 344 -0.51 3.19 9.76
N LEU A 345 -0.59 1.85 9.81
CA LEU A 345 -1.45 1.10 8.89
C LEU A 345 -2.93 1.45 9.07
N CYS A 346 -3.40 1.59 10.32
CA CYS A 346 -4.77 2.01 10.61
C CYS A 346 -5.00 3.49 10.23
N GLY A 347 -3.99 4.35 10.45
CA GLY A 347 -4.04 5.75 10.09
C GLY A 347 -4.12 5.97 8.58
N HIS A 348 -3.32 5.26 7.78
CA HIS A 348 -3.41 5.36 6.33
C HIS A 348 -4.65 4.66 5.76
N TRP A 349 -5.18 3.63 6.44
CA TRP A 349 -6.51 3.13 6.10
C TRP A 349 -7.58 4.22 6.26
N LEU A 350 -7.55 4.97 7.37
CA LEU A 350 -8.43 6.13 7.57
C LEU A 350 -8.18 7.24 6.53
N ASP A 351 -6.92 7.44 6.15
CA ASP A 351 -6.54 8.40 5.13
C ASP A 351 -7.20 8.08 3.78
N TYR A 352 -7.08 6.83 3.31
CA TYR A 352 -7.78 6.36 2.11
C TYR A 352 -9.30 6.41 2.23
N TYR A 353 -9.85 6.16 3.43
CA TYR A 353 -11.28 6.34 3.70
C TYR A 353 -11.72 7.77 3.41
N ILE A 354 -10.98 8.76 3.90
CA ILE A 354 -11.27 10.19 3.66
C ILE A 354 -11.06 10.57 2.19
N MET A 355 -10.13 9.93 1.48
CA MET A 355 -9.95 10.18 0.04
C MET A 355 -11.15 9.69 -0.78
N ILE A 356 -11.75 8.54 -0.43
CA ILE A 356 -12.74 7.84 -1.27
C ILE A 356 -14.18 8.15 -0.86
N MET A 357 -14.52 8.01 0.43
CA MET A 357 -15.91 7.98 0.89
C MET A 357 -16.71 9.27 0.67
N PRO A 358 -16.16 10.48 0.92
CA PRO A 358 -16.90 11.72 0.68
C PRO A 358 -17.28 11.92 -0.79
N GLY A 359 -16.47 11.37 -1.72
CA GLY A 359 -16.70 11.45 -3.15
C GLY A 359 -17.73 10.45 -3.67
N THR A 360 -18.03 9.39 -2.92
CA THR A 360 -18.96 8.32 -3.32
C THR A 360 -20.27 8.36 -2.53
N VAL A 361 -20.21 8.32 -1.20
CA VAL A 361 -21.41 8.17 -0.35
C VAL A 361 -21.90 9.47 0.30
N ALA A 362 -21.23 10.59 0.01
CA ALA A 362 -21.54 11.91 0.55
C ALA A 362 -21.78 11.86 2.09
N SER A 363 -23.00 12.19 2.55
CA SER A 363 -23.36 12.23 3.98
C SER A 363 -23.60 10.86 4.63
N HIS A 364 -23.70 9.77 3.85
CA HIS A 364 -24.01 8.41 4.33
C HIS A 364 -22.79 7.65 4.86
N ARG A 365 -22.04 8.32 5.74
CA ARG A 365 -20.80 7.84 6.38
C ARG A 365 -21.03 6.83 7.51
N GLY A 366 -19.93 6.22 7.95
CA GLY A 366 -19.86 5.51 9.22
C GLY A 366 -18.91 4.32 9.19
N PHE A 367 -18.46 3.86 10.35
CA PHE A 367 -17.79 2.57 10.51
C PHE A 367 -18.79 1.54 10.96
N GLY A 368 -19.31 0.78 10.00
CA GLY A 368 -20.23 -0.32 10.23
C GLY A 368 -19.52 -1.67 10.15
N PHE A 369 -20.33 -2.72 10.17
CA PHE A 369 -19.84 -4.08 9.99
C PHE A 369 -19.22 -4.28 8.60
N VAL A 370 -19.65 -3.53 7.58
CA VAL A 370 -19.10 -3.59 6.23
C VAL A 370 -17.65 -3.10 6.20
N GLU A 371 -17.38 -1.90 6.73
CA GLU A 371 -16.02 -1.31 6.75
C GLU A 371 -15.05 -2.18 7.54
N ILE A 372 -15.40 -2.47 8.80
CA ILE A 372 -14.53 -3.20 9.72
C ILE A 372 -14.40 -4.66 9.28
N GLY A 373 -15.50 -5.30 8.88
CA GLY A 373 -15.49 -6.69 8.41
C GLY A 373 -14.64 -6.86 7.16
N THR A 374 -14.78 -5.95 6.18
CA THR A 374 -13.97 -5.98 4.95
C THR A 374 -12.50 -5.69 5.27
N ALA A 375 -12.20 -4.77 6.20
CA ALA A 375 -10.84 -4.48 6.66
C ALA A 375 -10.15 -5.72 7.24
N ILE A 376 -10.85 -6.41 8.14
CA ILE A 376 -10.39 -7.67 8.74
C ILE A 376 -10.22 -8.72 7.65
N GLY A 377 -11.15 -8.82 6.69
CA GLY A 377 -11.06 -9.67 5.51
C GLY A 377 -9.78 -9.51 4.71
N PHE A 378 -9.50 -8.28 4.30
CA PHE A 378 -8.31 -7.97 3.50
C PHE A 378 -7.02 -8.09 4.30
N ALA A 379 -7.01 -7.72 5.59
CA ALA A 379 -5.87 -7.96 6.47
C ALA A 379 -5.58 -9.46 6.64
N GLY A 380 -6.63 -10.28 6.78
CA GLY A 380 -6.55 -11.73 6.79
C GLY A 380 -6.02 -12.30 5.48
N LEU A 381 -6.55 -11.83 4.34
CA LEU A 381 -6.11 -12.21 3.00
C LEU A 381 -4.63 -11.86 2.77
N PHE A 382 -4.22 -10.63 3.11
CA PHE A 382 -2.83 -10.20 3.03
C PHE A 382 -1.92 -11.10 3.87
N THR A 383 -2.29 -11.31 5.14
CA THR A 383 -1.52 -12.14 6.07
C THR A 383 -1.38 -13.56 5.53
N PHE A 384 -2.49 -14.17 5.10
CA PHE A 384 -2.49 -15.53 4.56
C PHE A 384 -1.59 -15.65 3.32
N LEU A 385 -1.75 -14.75 2.35
CA LEU A 385 -1.01 -14.81 1.09
C LEU A 385 0.48 -14.53 1.29
N VAL A 386 0.84 -13.48 2.05
CA VAL A 386 2.24 -13.09 2.26
C VAL A 386 2.98 -14.13 3.09
N LEU A 387 2.40 -14.59 4.21
CA LEU A 387 3.04 -15.62 5.03
C LEU A 387 3.14 -16.96 4.31
N SER A 388 2.16 -17.31 3.46
CA SER A 388 2.24 -18.50 2.59
C SER A 388 3.29 -18.37 1.49
N LYS A 389 3.63 -17.16 1.03
CA LYS A 389 4.76 -16.94 0.11
C LYS A 389 6.08 -17.01 0.84
N LEU A 390 6.15 -16.41 2.02
CA LEU A 390 7.33 -16.41 2.88
C LEU A 390 7.72 -17.83 3.33
N SER A 391 6.75 -18.70 3.60
CA SER A 391 7.00 -20.09 4.03
C SER A 391 7.53 -21.02 2.93
N LYS A 392 7.57 -20.59 1.66
CA LYS A 392 7.96 -21.47 0.54
C LYS A 392 9.48 -21.54 0.33
N HIS A 393 10.22 -20.55 0.84
CA HIS A 393 11.64 -20.37 0.55
C HIS A 393 12.40 -20.07 1.85
N ALA A 394 13.73 -20.20 1.83
CA ALA A 394 14.56 -19.84 2.99
C ALA A 394 14.45 -18.33 3.29
N LEU A 395 14.48 -17.98 4.57
CA LEU A 395 14.36 -16.59 5.02
C LEU A 395 15.61 -15.74 4.74
N ALA A 396 16.78 -16.38 4.66
CA ALA A 396 18.03 -15.71 4.33
C ALA A 396 18.36 -15.86 2.83
N PRO A 397 18.75 -14.77 2.14
CA PRO A 397 19.22 -14.85 0.76
C PRO A 397 20.71 -15.24 0.73
N LYS A 398 20.99 -16.56 0.81
CA LYS A 398 22.32 -17.14 1.07
C LYS A 398 23.45 -16.60 0.19
N HIS A 399 23.19 -16.36 -1.09
CA HIS A 399 24.20 -15.95 -2.06
C HIS A 399 24.12 -14.47 -2.43
N HIS A 400 23.35 -13.67 -1.68
CA HIS A 400 23.26 -12.25 -1.93
C HIS A 400 24.62 -11.56 -1.69
N PRO A 401 25.13 -10.76 -2.64
CA PRO A 401 26.49 -10.22 -2.58
C PRO A 401 26.73 -9.30 -1.39
N LEU A 402 25.68 -8.66 -0.87
CA LEU A 402 25.74 -7.75 0.27
C LEU A 402 25.21 -8.38 1.57
N LEU A 403 25.01 -9.71 1.62
CA LEU A 403 24.52 -10.35 2.84
C LEU A 403 25.51 -10.15 4.00
N ASP A 404 26.81 -10.30 3.76
CA ASP A 404 27.84 -10.17 4.80
C ASP A 404 27.85 -8.78 5.47
N GLU A 405 27.62 -7.73 4.69
CA GLU A 405 27.45 -6.36 5.19
C GLU A 405 26.22 -6.23 6.09
N SER A 406 25.10 -6.86 5.71
CA SER A 406 23.88 -6.91 6.53
C SER A 406 24.12 -7.61 7.87
N LEU A 407 24.85 -8.72 7.89
CA LEU A 407 25.13 -9.48 9.13
C LEU A 407 25.91 -8.64 10.14
N HIS A 408 26.86 -7.85 9.66
CA HIS A 408 27.72 -7.00 10.49
C HIS A 408 27.18 -5.56 10.64
N HIS A 409 25.94 -5.32 10.24
CA HIS A 409 25.36 -3.97 10.21
C HIS A 409 25.22 -3.36 11.61
N GLN A 410 25.88 -2.22 11.82
CA GLN A 410 25.89 -1.44 13.06
C GLN A 410 25.78 0.06 12.77
N ILE A 411 25.07 0.80 13.64
CA ILE A 411 24.81 2.25 13.55
C ILE A 411 25.06 2.91 14.89
#